data_AF-A0A9X0CNR6-F1
#
_entry.id   AF-A0A9X0CNR6-F1
#
_cell.length_a   1.000
_cell.length_b   1.000
_cell.length_c   1.000
_cell.angle_alpha   90.00
_cell.angle_beta   90.00
_cell.angle_gamma   90.00
#
_symmetry.space_group_name_H-M   'P 1'
#
loop_
_entity.id
_entity.type
_entity.pdbx_description
1 polymer ?
#
loop_
_entity_poly.entity_id
_entity_poly.type
_entity_poly.pdbx_seq_one_letter_code
_entity_poly.pdbx_strand_id
1 'polypeptide(L)'
;MAERNVVGKVLFLVFLCLSGEGARSYSQLLCSRNLDVIIAVDVSGSIPQVQLDNTTAFLSDLVNSFRISNTQQQINNIILTRGSTNITAAIERASVLLSTTTRNVPRVVVFITDGNTFGGPTTLEQPARELREQSNARVVGLPVGPADNINFITFGTLTGSTSQQVTLTFLKKTTSGNCNDDDDDSDSDDSDSDGSDSSDSDSDSDGNNCGVSSELKQVASLICGN
;
A
#
# COMPACT_ATOMS: atom_id res chain seq x y z
N MET A 1 -15.64 3.20 -42.09
CA MET A 1 -15.77 2.32 -40.92
C MET A 1 -15.16 3.07 -39.75
N ALA A 2 -16.00 3.51 -38.82
CA ALA A 2 -15.60 4.38 -37.72
C ALA A 2 -14.80 3.61 -36.65
N GLU A 3 -13.82 4.32 -36.09
CA GLU A 3 -13.00 3.97 -34.93
C GLU A 3 -13.81 3.32 -33.81
N ARG A 4 -13.30 2.22 -33.26
CA ARG A 4 -13.48 1.89 -31.85
C ARG A 4 -12.11 1.88 -31.20
N ASN A 5 -11.62 3.07 -30.86
CA ASN A 5 -10.57 3.26 -29.87
C ASN A 5 -11.09 2.71 -28.53
N VAL A 6 -10.90 1.42 -28.30
CA VAL A 6 -10.97 0.86 -26.95
C VAL A 6 -9.68 1.29 -26.27
N VAL A 7 -9.67 2.50 -25.74
CA VAL A 7 -8.71 2.88 -24.70
C VAL A 7 -9.08 2.06 -23.48
N GLY A 8 -8.63 0.80 -23.46
CA GLY A 8 -8.72 -0.05 -22.29
C GLY A 8 -8.02 0.68 -21.17
N LYS A 9 -8.78 1.13 -20.17
CA LYS A 9 -8.23 1.77 -18.98
C LYS A 9 -7.49 0.67 -18.21
N VAL A 10 -6.19 0.66 -18.42
CA VAL A 10 -5.18 -0.19 -17.79
C VAL A 10 -5.08 0.18 -16.31
N LEU A 11 -4.72 -0.82 -15.51
CA LEU A 11 -4.12 -0.71 -14.17
C LEU A 11 -3.60 0.71 -13.85
N PHE A 12 -4.06 1.28 -12.74
CA PHE A 12 -3.67 2.63 -12.33
C PHE A 12 -2.23 2.59 -11.77
N LEU A 13 -1.34 3.44 -12.29
CA LEU A 13 0.06 3.52 -11.86
C LEU A 13 0.32 4.79 -11.07
N VAL A 14 0.83 4.63 -9.85
CA VAL A 14 1.35 5.71 -9.00
C VAL A 14 2.87 5.61 -8.97
N PHE A 15 3.59 6.70 -9.24
CA PHE A 15 5.04 6.75 -9.10
C PHE A 15 5.44 7.63 -7.92
N LEU A 16 6.19 7.06 -6.98
CA LEU A 16 6.65 7.72 -5.75
C LEU A 16 8.17 7.76 -5.71
N CYS A 17 8.71 8.96 -5.58
CA CYS A 17 10.11 9.18 -5.29
C CYS A 17 10.29 9.43 -3.79
N LEU A 18 10.85 8.47 -3.05
CA LEU A 18 11.09 8.62 -1.61
C LEU A 18 12.48 9.22 -1.35
N SER A 19 12.56 10.17 -0.41
CA SER A 19 13.81 10.86 -0.02
C SER A 19 14.00 10.90 1.50
N GLY A 20 15.20 10.56 1.96
CA GLY A 20 15.56 10.33 3.36
C GLY A 20 16.12 11.53 4.14
N GLU A 21 16.35 12.69 3.53
CA GLU A 21 16.98 13.81 4.24
C GLU A 21 15.96 14.77 4.85
N GLY A 22 16.01 14.94 6.18
CA GLY A 22 15.25 15.94 6.94
C GLY A 22 14.34 15.35 8.03
N ALA A 23 14.78 15.35 9.28
CA ALA A 23 13.92 14.99 10.40
C ALA A 23 12.73 15.97 10.50
N ARG A 24 11.55 15.54 10.09
CA ARG A 24 10.28 16.02 10.66
C ARG A 24 9.76 14.92 11.57
N SER A 25 9.37 15.32 12.77
CA SER A 25 8.88 14.45 13.83
C SER A 25 7.59 13.75 13.38
N TYR A 26 7.72 12.59 12.76
CA TYR A 26 6.72 11.53 12.72
C TYR A 26 7.44 10.28 13.19
N SER A 27 7.04 9.75 14.34
CA SER A 27 7.66 8.65 15.07
C SER A 27 7.60 7.28 14.37
N GLN A 28 7.31 7.22 13.05
CA GLN A 28 7.06 5.97 12.31
C GLN A 28 7.51 6.02 10.84
N LEU A 29 8.67 6.58 10.54
CA LEU A 29 9.20 6.46 9.17
C LEU A 29 9.58 4.99 8.88
N LEU A 30 8.78 4.29 8.08
CA LEU A 30 8.97 2.84 7.84
C LEU A 30 10.17 2.53 6.92
N CYS A 31 10.54 3.46 6.04
CA CYS A 31 11.72 3.37 5.18
C CYS A 31 12.77 4.42 5.57
N SER A 32 14.01 3.99 5.85
CA SER A 32 15.16 4.89 6.05
C SER A 32 16.00 5.11 4.78
N ARG A 33 15.64 4.50 3.65
CA ARG A 33 16.39 4.54 2.39
C ARG A 33 15.60 5.26 1.29
N ASN A 34 16.31 5.90 0.37
CA ASN A 34 15.71 6.45 -0.86
C ASN A 34 15.28 5.31 -1.77
N LEU A 35 14.07 5.39 -2.33
CA LEU A 35 13.48 4.36 -3.19
C LEU A 35 12.70 5.00 -4.34
N ASP A 36 12.67 4.33 -5.48
CA ASP A 36 11.69 4.55 -6.55
C ASP A 36 10.60 3.48 -6.40
N VAL A 37 9.36 3.89 -6.13
CA VAL A 37 8.24 2.95 -5.97
C VAL A 37 7.20 3.22 -7.05
N ILE A 38 6.84 2.19 -7.81
CA ILE A 38 5.66 2.18 -8.69
C ILE A 38 4.59 1.33 -8.03
N ILE A 39 3.39 1.86 -7.86
CA ILE A 39 2.25 1.10 -7.35
C ILE A 39 1.24 0.94 -8.48
N ALA A 40 0.84 -0.30 -8.71
CA ALA A 40 0.11 -0.75 -9.86
C ALA A 40 -1.20 -1.39 -9.37
N VAL A 41 -2.30 -0.64 -9.46
CA VAL A 41 -3.56 -0.95 -8.77
C VAL A 41 -4.62 -1.42 -9.76
N ASP A 42 -5.22 -2.56 -9.45
CA ASP A 42 -6.33 -3.13 -10.16
C ASP A 42 -7.62 -2.43 -9.80
N VAL A 43 -8.29 -1.99 -10.86
CA VAL A 43 -9.53 -1.22 -10.83
C VAL A 43 -10.60 -1.96 -11.61
N SER A 44 -10.40 -3.23 -11.95
CA SER A 44 -11.29 -3.95 -12.83
C SER A 44 -12.62 -4.31 -12.17
N GLY A 45 -13.56 -4.76 -13.01
CA GLY A 45 -14.88 -5.18 -12.55
C GLY A 45 -14.89 -6.44 -11.68
N SER A 46 -13.80 -7.23 -11.64
CA SER A 46 -13.72 -8.43 -10.78
C SER A 46 -13.48 -8.09 -9.31
N ILE A 47 -13.04 -6.86 -9.02
CA ILE A 47 -12.88 -6.35 -7.66
C ILE A 47 -14.17 -5.63 -7.23
N PRO A 48 -14.86 -6.10 -6.18
CA PRO A 48 -16.03 -5.43 -5.63
C PRO A 48 -15.72 -3.98 -5.22
N GLN A 49 -16.70 -3.08 -5.36
CA GLN A 49 -16.49 -1.64 -5.05
C GLN A 49 -15.98 -1.41 -3.62
N VAL A 50 -16.53 -2.13 -2.63
CA VAL A 50 -16.08 -2.05 -1.23
C VAL A 50 -14.60 -2.39 -1.08
N GLN A 51 -14.08 -3.37 -1.84
CA GLN A 51 -12.66 -3.71 -1.80
C GLN A 51 -11.81 -2.65 -2.50
N LEU A 52 -12.32 -2.02 -3.56
CA LEU A 52 -11.65 -0.90 -4.23
C LEU A 52 -11.56 0.33 -3.31
N ASP A 53 -12.62 0.63 -2.58
CA ASP A 53 -12.65 1.73 -1.60
C ASP A 53 -11.65 1.47 -0.46
N ASN A 54 -11.62 0.24 0.07
CA ASN A 54 -10.63 -0.17 1.09
C ASN A 54 -9.20 -0.12 0.56
N THR A 55 -8.98 -0.53 -0.70
CA THR A 55 -7.68 -0.42 -1.36
C THR A 55 -7.25 1.03 -1.50
N THR A 56 -8.18 1.93 -1.81
CA THR A 56 -7.92 3.37 -1.92
C THR A 56 -7.53 3.95 -0.55
N ALA A 57 -8.25 3.59 0.52
CA ALA A 57 -7.91 4.00 1.88
C ALA A 57 -6.53 3.49 2.30
N PHE A 58 -6.24 2.21 2.06
CA PHE A 58 -4.93 1.61 2.33
C PHE A 58 -3.80 2.31 1.56
N LEU A 59 -4.02 2.65 0.30
CA LEU A 59 -3.04 3.39 -0.50
C LEU A 59 -2.78 4.78 0.09
N SER A 60 -3.82 5.48 0.52
CA SER A 60 -3.68 6.76 1.21
C SER A 60 -2.80 6.63 2.45
N ASP A 61 -3.09 5.66 3.32
CA ASP A 61 -2.31 5.42 4.55
C ASP A 61 -0.86 5.00 4.25
N LEU A 62 -0.67 4.13 3.26
CA LEU A 62 0.65 3.68 2.80
C LEU A 62 1.49 4.85 2.30
N VAL A 63 0.92 5.69 1.45
CA VAL A 63 1.62 6.86 0.89
C VAL A 63 1.96 7.85 1.99
N ASN A 64 1.04 8.10 2.92
CA ASN A 64 1.25 8.99 4.06
C ASN A 64 2.31 8.46 5.04
N SER A 65 2.57 7.15 5.06
CA SER A 65 3.64 6.55 5.86
C SER A 65 5.05 6.80 5.28
N PHE A 66 5.15 7.31 4.05
CA PHE A 66 6.42 7.58 3.38
C PHE A 66 6.70 9.07 3.21
N ARG A 67 7.98 9.45 3.29
CA ARG A 67 8.45 10.79 2.91
C ARG A 67 8.73 10.85 1.42
N ILE A 68 7.83 11.47 0.68
CA ILE A 68 7.92 11.68 -0.76
C ILE A 68 8.66 12.99 -1.02
N SER A 69 9.61 12.98 -1.95
CA SER A 69 10.35 14.18 -2.36
C SER A 69 9.43 15.23 -2.98
N ASN A 70 9.82 16.51 -2.95
CA ASN A 70 9.03 17.69 -3.37
C ASN A 70 8.52 17.71 -4.83
N THR A 71 8.65 16.63 -5.61
CA THR A 71 7.88 16.44 -6.85
C THR A 71 6.41 16.20 -6.50
N GLN A 72 5.65 17.29 -6.57
CA GLN A 72 4.21 17.43 -6.38
C GLN A 72 3.36 16.32 -7.04
N GLN A 73 3.14 15.20 -6.35
CA GLN A 73 1.87 14.50 -6.41
C GLN A 73 1.54 13.99 -5.01
N GLN A 74 1.11 14.91 -4.14
CA GLN A 74 0.33 14.52 -2.98
C GLN A 74 -0.91 13.80 -3.50
N ILE A 75 -1.00 12.54 -3.12
CA ILE A 75 -2.01 11.54 -3.49
C ILE A 75 -3.33 11.84 -2.77
N ASN A 76 -3.72 13.11 -2.72
CA ASN A 76 -4.89 13.48 -1.94
C ASN A 76 -6.21 13.14 -2.67
N ASN A 77 -6.15 12.71 -3.94
CA ASN A 77 -7.31 12.33 -4.74
C ASN A 77 -6.97 11.21 -5.76
N ILE A 78 -6.66 9.99 -5.31
CA ILE A 78 -6.66 8.83 -6.23
C ILE A 78 -8.11 8.56 -6.63
N ILE A 79 -8.46 8.85 -7.88
CA ILE A 79 -9.72 8.41 -8.48
C ILE A 79 -9.45 7.13 -9.28
N LEU A 80 -9.80 5.99 -8.70
CA LEU A 80 -9.73 4.70 -9.39
C LEU A 80 -10.96 4.56 -10.30
N THR A 81 -10.75 4.56 -11.62
CA THR A 81 -11.83 4.37 -12.60
C THR A 81 -11.87 2.93 -13.07
N ARG A 82 -13.06 2.32 -13.13
CA ARG A 82 -13.20 0.92 -13.53
C ARG A 82 -12.64 0.59 -14.91
N GLY A 83 -12.02 -0.58 -15.04
CA GLY A 83 -11.34 -1.03 -16.26
C GLY A 83 -11.25 -2.55 -16.43
N SER A 84 -10.28 -3.00 -17.22
CA SER A 84 -9.90 -4.41 -17.35
C SER A 84 -8.51 -4.61 -16.75
N THR A 85 -8.27 -5.75 -16.11
CA THR A 85 -6.95 -6.06 -15.55
C THR A 85 -6.00 -6.49 -16.67
N ASN A 86 -4.98 -5.70 -17.01
CA ASN A 86 -3.94 -6.12 -17.94
C ASN A 86 -2.58 -5.98 -17.27
N ILE A 87 -2.10 -7.09 -16.68
CA ILE A 87 -0.86 -7.13 -15.90
C ILE A 87 0.35 -6.93 -16.82
N THR A 88 0.33 -7.47 -18.04
CA THR A 88 1.42 -7.29 -19.00
C THR A 88 1.61 -5.82 -19.37
N ALA A 89 0.54 -5.10 -19.72
CA ALA A 89 0.60 -3.68 -20.05
C ALA A 89 1.08 -2.84 -18.85
N ALA A 90 0.75 -3.25 -17.63
CA ALA A 90 1.25 -2.61 -16.43
C ALA A 90 2.75 -2.83 -16.21
N ILE A 91 3.24 -4.05 -16.45
CA ILE A 91 4.68 -4.35 -16.42
C ILE A 91 5.44 -3.51 -17.44
N GLU A 92 4.94 -3.43 -18.68
CA GLU A 92 5.56 -2.64 -19.75
C GLU A 92 5.63 -1.17 -19.35
N ARG A 93 4.53 -0.59 -18.86
CA ARG A 93 4.51 0.80 -18.41
C ARG A 93 5.39 1.05 -17.20
N ALA A 94 5.44 0.13 -16.24
CA ALA A 94 6.34 0.23 -15.10
C ALA A 94 7.80 0.23 -15.56
N SER A 95 8.17 -0.66 -16.48
CA SER A 95 9.51 -0.72 -17.06
C SER A 95 9.89 0.57 -17.76
N VAL A 96 8.96 1.15 -18.54
CA VAL A 96 9.17 2.47 -19.18
C VAL A 96 9.38 3.55 -18.13
N LEU A 97 8.54 3.64 -17.10
CA LEU A 97 8.71 4.63 -16.03
C LEU A 97 10.07 4.48 -15.33
N LEU A 98 10.47 3.26 -14.95
CA LEU A 98 11.77 2.99 -14.33
C LEU A 98 12.94 3.36 -15.24
N SER A 99 12.81 3.20 -16.56
CA SER A 99 13.85 3.58 -17.52
C SER A 99 14.05 5.11 -17.60
N THR A 100 13.04 5.90 -17.23
CA THR A 100 13.15 7.37 -17.19
C THR A 100 13.80 7.89 -15.92
N THR A 101 13.99 7.05 -14.89
CA THR A 101 14.61 7.47 -13.63
C THR A 101 16.13 7.35 -13.74
N THR A 102 16.83 8.46 -13.49
CA THR A 102 18.30 8.52 -13.46
C THR A 102 18.87 8.30 -12.06
N ARG A 103 18.00 8.10 -11.07
CA ARG A 103 18.37 7.94 -9.66
C ARG A 103 18.95 6.54 -9.44
N ASN A 104 20.14 6.46 -8.87
CA ASN A 104 20.76 5.19 -8.46
C ASN A 104 20.21 4.74 -7.09
N VAL A 105 18.91 4.46 -7.03
CA VAL A 105 18.20 4.01 -5.82
C VAL A 105 17.50 2.68 -6.10
N PRO A 106 17.26 1.83 -5.08
CA PRO A 106 16.50 0.62 -5.29
C PRO A 106 15.09 0.91 -5.84
N ARG A 107 14.66 0.06 -6.77
CA ARG A 107 13.38 0.18 -7.48
C ARG A 107 12.43 -0.90 -7.00
N VAL A 108 11.19 -0.51 -6.70
CA VAL A 108 10.14 -1.42 -6.24
C VAL A 108 8.90 -1.23 -7.09
N VAL A 109 8.32 -2.32 -7.57
CA VAL A 109 7.01 -2.30 -8.24
C VAL A 109 6.04 -3.12 -7.40
N VAL A 110 4.97 -2.48 -6.94
CA VAL A 110 3.93 -3.07 -6.11
C VAL A 110 2.71 -3.32 -6.98
N PHE A 111 2.23 -4.56 -7.09
CA PHE A 111 1.00 -4.89 -7.78
C PHE A 111 -0.11 -5.21 -6.80
N ILE A 112 -1.24 -4.50 -6.88
CA ILE A 112 -2.43 -4.75 -6.09
C ILE A 112 -3.52 -5.24 -7.03
N THR A 113 -3.85 -6.54 -7.00
CA THR A 113 -4.77 -7.16 -7.97
C THR A 113 -5.30 -8.50 -7.43
N ASP A 114 -6.33 -9.05 -8.07
CA ASP A 114 -6.76 -10.43 -7.85
C ASP A 114 -5.86 -11.44 -8.60
N GLY A 115 -4.95 -10.97 -9.45
CA GLY A 115 -4.01 -11.81 -10.21
C GLY A 115 -4.60 -12.38 -11.50
N ASN A 116 -5.82 -11.99 -11.86
CA ASN A 116 -6.43 -12.36 -13.13
C ASN A 116 -6.10 -11.31 -14.19
N THR A 117 -5.53 -11.74 -15.33
CA THR A 117 -5.21 -10.82 -16.42
C THR A 117 -6.10 -11.09 -17.63
N PHE A 118 -6.56 -10.02 -18.26
CA PHE A 118 -7.43 -9.97 -19.42
C PHE A 118 -6.75 -9.20 -20.55
N GLY A 119 -6.61 -9.87 -21.70
CA GLY A 119 -5.88 -9.32 -22.84
C GLY A 119 -4.36 -9.32 -22.61
N GLY A 120 -3.61 -9.71 -23.64
CA GLY A 120 -2.15 -9.87 -23.57
C GLY A 120 -1.71 -11.33 -23.78
N PRO A 121 -0.39 -11.59 -23.72
CA PRO A 121 0.16 -12.93 -23.83
C PRO A 121 -0.39 -13.85 -22.73
N THR A 122 -0.54 -15.14 -23.04
CA THR A 122 -1.00 -16.15 -22.07
C THR A 122 -0.02 -16.37 -20.92
N THR A 123 1.20 -15.85 -21.02
CA THR A 123 2.27 -16.04 -20.03
C THR A 123 2.82 -14.71 -19.54
N LEU A 124 2.88 -14.54 -18.22
CA LEU A 124 3.52 -13.39 -17.57
C LEU A 124 5.02 -13.59 -17.29
N GLU A 125 5.54 -14.79 -17.56
CA GLU A 125 6.89 -15.19 -17.13
C GLU A 125 7.99 -14.28 -17.69
N GLN A 126 8.01 -14.08 -19.01
CA GLN A 126 9.00 -13.22 -19.64
C GLN A 126 8.90 -11.75 -19.19
N PRO A 127 7.75 -11.07 -19.30
CA PRO A 127 7.67 -9.66 -18.88
C PRO A 127 7.98 -9.49 -17.38
N ALA A 128 7.53 -10.41 -16.52
CA ALA A 128 7.84 -10.34 -15.09
C ALA A 128 9.33 -10.56 -14.80
N ARG A 129 10.00 -11.45 -15.53
CA ARG A 129 11.45 -11.67 -15.43
C ARG A 129 12.21 -10.43 -15.91
N GLU A 130 11.84 -9.84 -17.03
CA GLU A 130 12.47 -8.63 -17.57
C GLU A 130 12.33 -7.44 -16.61
N LEU A 131 11.15 -7.26 -15.99
CA LEU A 131 10.97 -6.23 -14.97
C LEU A 131 11.92 -6.43 -13.78
N ARG A 132 12.09 -7.67 -13.32
CA ARG A 132 12.97 -7.99 -12.18
C ARG A 132 14.45 -7.83 -12.53
N GLU A 133 14.88 -8.40 -13.65
CA GLU A 133 16.29 -8.54 -14.01
C GLU A 133 16.82 -7.35 -14.81
N GLN A 134 16.08 -6.88 -15.81
CA GLN A 134 16.54 -5.80 -16.69
C GLN A 134 16.29 -4.42 -16.08
N SER A 135 15.12 -4.23 -15.44
CA SER A 135 14.84 -2.97 -14.74
C SER A 135 15.42 -2.94 -13.31
N ASN A 136 16.05 -4.05 -12.86
CA ASN A 136 16.56 -4.23 -11.49
C ASN A 136 15.51 -3.85 -10.44
N ALA A 137 14.28 -4.30 -10.63
CA ALA A 137 13.16 -3.96 -9.78
C ALA A 137 12.78 -5.12 -8.87
N ARG A 138 12.61 -4.86 -7.58
CA ARG A 138 11.94 -5.78 -6.68
C ARG A 138 10.43 -5.70 -6.92
N VAL A 139 9.78 -6.84 -7.14
CA VAL A 139 8.34 -6.88 -7.39
C VAL A 139 7.62 -7.40 -6.15
N VAL A 140 6.68 -6.62 -5.62
CA VAL A 140 5.85 -6.96 -4.46
C VAL A 140 4.43 -7.20 -4.93
N GLY A 141 3.84 -8.33 -4.52
CA GLY A 141 2.46 -8.69 -4.82
C GLY A 141 1.55 -8.45 -3.63
N LEU A 142 0.46 -7.72 -3.81
CA LEU A 142 -0.58 -7.51 -2.80
C LEU A 142 -1.90 -8.09 -3.34
N PRO A 143 -2.15 -9.40 -3.15
CA PRO A 143 -3.41 -10.00 -3.56
C PRO A 143 -4.60 -9.33 -2.88
N VAL A 144 -5.58 -8.90 -3.67
CA VAL A 144 -6.86 -8.31 -3.24
C VAL A 144 -7.98 -9.01 -3.99
N GLY A 145 -9.00 -9.47 -3.27
CA GLY A 145 -10.12 -10.16 -3.88
C GLY A 145 -10.85 -11.07 -2.91
N PRO A 146 -12.02 -11.59 -3.29
CA PRO A 146 -12.54 -12.82 -2.70
C PRO A 146 -11.49 -13.94 -2.75
N ALA A 147 -11.32 -14.70 -1.67
CA ALA A 147 -10.23 -15.67 -1.54
C ALA A 147 -10.24 -16.77 -2.62
N ASP A 148 -11.41 -17.09 -3.15
CA ASP A 148 -11.64 -18.05 -4.23
C ASP A 148 -11.34 -17.49 -5.64
N ASN A 149 -11.15 -16.17 -5.76
CA ASN A 149 -10.87 -15.49 -7.02
C ASN A 149 -9.41 -15.01 -7.15
N ILE A 150 -8.58 -15.21 -6.12
CA ILE A 150 -7.17 -14.80 -6.15
C ILE A 150 -6.32 -15.84 -6.89
N ASN A 151 -5.61 -15.41 -7.93
CA ASN A 151 -4.69 -16.23 -8.68
C ASN A 151 -3.25 -16.12 -8.14
N PHE A 152 -2.94 -16.93 -7.12
CA PHE A 152 -1.60 -16.96 -6.50
C PHE A 152 -0.49 -17.48 -7.45
N ILE A 153 -0.83 -18.24 -8.48
CA ILE A 153 0.14 -18.72 -9.49
C ILE A 153 0.66 -17.52 -10.31
N THR A 154 -0.24 -16.62 -10.72
CA THR A 154 0.12 -15.36 -11.36
C THR A 154 1.05 -14.55 -10.46
N PHE A 155 0.73 -14.41 -9.18
CA PHE A 155 1.58 -13.70 -8.24
C PHE A 155 2.96 -14.33 -8.09
N GLY A 156 3.06 -15.66 -7.98
CA GLY A 156 4.34 -16.36 -7.94
C GLY A 156 5.20 -16.10 -9.18
N THR A 157 4.57 -16.04 -10.36
CA THR A 157 5.25 -15.71 -11.63
C THR A 157 5.70 -14.25 -11.65
N LEU A 158 4.85 -13.35 -11.18
CA LEU A 158 5.05 -11.90 -11.19
C LEU A 158 6.18 -11.47 -10.24
N THR A 159 6.15 -11.96 -9.00
CA THR A 159 7.15 -11.61 -7.98
C THR A 159 8.41 -12.46 -8.10
N GLY A 160 8.30 -13.69 -8.62
CA GLY A 160 9.38 -14.67 -8.63
C GLY A 160 9.67 -15.30 -7.25
N SER A 161 8.95 -14.89 -6.20
CA SER A 161 9.02 -15.45 -4.85
C SER A 161 7.72 -15.23 -4.09
N THR A 162 7.26 -16.24 -3.36
CA THR A 162 6.11 -16.12 -2.46
C THR A 162 6.39 -15.25 -1.23
N SER A 163 7.66 -15.06 -0.85
CA SER A 163 8.05 -14.17 0.26
C SER A 163 7.83 -12.69 -0.01
N GLN A 164 7.54 -12.33 -1.26
CA GLN A 164 7.26 -10.95 -1.69
C GLN A 164 5.76 -10.70 -1.84
N GLN A 165 4.92 -11.48 -1.16
CA GLN A 165 3.47 -11.42 -1.27
C GLN A 165 2.81 -11.20 0.10
N VAL A 166 1.86 -10.26 0.17
CA VAL A 166 1.01 -10.04 1.37
C VAL A 166 -0.42 -9.87 0.90
N THR A 167 -1.28 -10.84 1.26
CA THR A 167 -2.71 -10.76 0.97
C THR A 167 -3.33 -9.65 1.80
N LEU A 168 -4.00 -8.70 1.15
CA LEU A 168 -4.73 -7.65 1.84
C LEU A 168 -6.12 -8.17 2.19
N THR A 169 -6.23 -8.73 3.39
CA THR A 169 -7.52 -9.02 4.01
C THR A 169 -8.00 -7.75 4.68
N PHE A 170 -8.80 -6.95 3.99
CA PHE A 170 -9.52 -5.83 4.61
C PHE A 170 -10.56 -6.41 5.57
N LEU A 171 -10.11 -6.88 6.74
CA LEU A 171 -10.98 -7.31 7.81
C LEU A 171 -11.80 -6.09 8.19
N LYS A 172 -13.13 -6.26 8.24
CA LYS A 172 -14.03 -5.22 8.70
C LYS A 172 -13.53 -4.80 10.08
N LYS A 173 -13.04 -3.56 10.20
CA LYS A 173 -12.73 -2.94 11.50
C LYS A 173 -13.99 -3.11 12.32
N THR A 174 -14.00 -4.05 13.26
CA THR A 174 -15.04 -4.09 14.27
C THR A 174 -14.88 -2.78 15.02
N THR A 175 -15.88 -1.93 14.92
CA THR A 175 -16.04 -0.73 15.74
C THR A 175 -16.03 -1.18 17.20
N SER A 176 -14.84 -1.30 17.78
CA SER A 176 -14.60 -1.58 19.20
C SER A 176 -13.25 -1.02 19.61
N GLY A 177 -12.94 0.17 19.09
CA GLY A 177 -11.94 1.07 19.61
C GLY A 177 -12.56 2.44 19.55
N ASN A 178 -13.35 2.76 20.57
CA ASN A 178 -13.98 4.05 20.76
C ASN A 178 -12.84 5.07 20.89
N CYS A 179 -12.50 5.75 19.79
CA CYS A 179 -11.69 6.97 19.83
C CYS A 179 -12.69 8.12 19.90
N ASN A 180 -13.58 8.08 20.89
CA ASN A 180 -14.35 9.25 21.24
C ASN A 180 -13.57 9.90 22.39
N ASP A 181 -12.98 11.02 22.07
CA ASP A 181 -12.67 12.06 23.05
C ASP A 181 -14.03 12.60 23.52
N ASP A 182 -14.68 11.88 24.43
CA ASP A 182 -15.78 12.40 25.21
C ASP A 182 -15.14 13.12 26.42
N ASP A 183 -14.62 14.32 26.17
CA ASP A 183 -14.30 15.32 27.19
C ASP A 183 -15.64 15.83 27.77
N ASP A 184 -16.30 14.98 28.56
CA ASP A 184 -17.41 15.39 29.41
C ASP A 184 -16.82 16.05 30.68
N ASP A 185 -16.59 17.35 30.59
CA ASP A 185 -16.49 18.25 31.72
C ASP A 185 -17.80 18.21 32.50
N SER A 186 -17.83 17.50 33.63
CA SER A 186 -18.86 17.66 34.65
C SER A 186 -18.23 17.88 36.02
N ASP A 187 -18.30 19.14 36.45
CA ASP A 187 -18.06 19.63 37.81
C ASP A 187 -18.84 18.82 38.85
N SER A 188 -18.22 18.53 40.00
CA SER A 188 -18.87 18.19 41.28
C SER A 188 -17.86 18.23 42.43
N ASP A 189 -18.23 18.97 43.47
CA ASP A 189 -17.42 19.46 44.60
C ASP A 189 -16.99 18.41 45.67
N ASP A 190 -15.99 18.84 46.45
CA ASP A 190 -15.72 18.62 47.88
C ASP A 190 -15.62 17.20 48.49
N SER A 191 -14.41 16.85 48.96
CA SER A 191 -14.15 16.54 50.39
C SER A 191 -12.66 16.31 50.70
N ASP A 192 -12.19 16.97 51.78
CA ASP A 192 -10.87 16.80 52.40
C ASP A 192 -10.66 15.39 52.99
N SER A 193 -9.46 14.82 52.80
CA SER A 193 -8.77 14.01 53.84
C SER A 193 -7.33 13.66 53.48
N ASP A 194 -6.49 13.76 54.51
CA ASP A 194 -5.03 13.64 54.56
C ASP A 194 -4.50 12.23 54.25
N GLY A 195 -3.24 12.14 53.78
CA GLY A 195 -2.46 10.90 53.86
C GLY A 195 -1.40 10.72 52.78
N SER A 196 -0.15 11.05 53.12
CA SER A 196 1.05 10.62 52.40
C SER A 196 1.19 9.09 52.38
N ASP A 197 1.50 8.50 51.23
CA ASP A 197 2.80 7.84 50.99
C ASP A 197 2.88 7.18 49.61
N SER A 198 4.08 7.34 49.04
CA SER A 198 4.57 6.82 47.77
C SER A 198 4.68 5.29 47.71
N SER A 199 4.29 4.69 46.59
CA SER A 199 5.06 3.62 45.95
C SER A 199 4.58 3.32 44.53
N ASP A 200 5.57 3.27 43.65
CA ASP A 200 5.54 2.89 42.24
C ASP A 200 5.05 1.45 42.04
N SER A 201 4.28 1.20 40.99
CA SER A 201 4.52 0.08 40.06
C SER A 201 3.50 0.03 38.92
N ASP A 202 4.03 0.37 37.74
CA ASP A 202 3.83 -0.31 36.46
C ASP A 202 2.43 -0.36 35.87
N SER A 203 2.23 0.68 35.06
CA SER A 203 1.26 0.81 34.00
C SER A 203 1.40 -0.31 32.96
N ASP A 204 0.58 -1.36 33.06
CA ASP A 204 0.17 -2.12 31.88
C ASP A 204 -0.88 -1.29 31.13
N SER A 205 -0.41 -0.18 30.56
CA SER A 205 -1.07 0.43 29.42
C SER A 205 -0.90 -0.54 28.27
N ASP A 206 -1.84 -1.48 28.15
CA ASP A 206 -2.18 -2.10 26.88
C ASP A 206 -2.45 -0.94 25.92
N GLY A 207 -1.40 -0.59 25.18
CA GLY A 207 -1.39 0.56 24.32
C GLY A 207 -2.54 0.43 23.36
N ASN A 208 -3.55 1.28 23.55
CA ASN A 208 -4.36 1.85 22.49
C ASN A 208 -3.41 2.54 21.51
N ASN A 209 -2.64 1.74 20.79
CA ASN A 209 -1.98 2.17 19.60
C ASN A 209 -3.12 2.27 18.59
N CYS A 210 -3.60 3.48 18.36
CA CYS A 210 -4.19 3.91 17.10
C CYS A 210 -3.11 3.81 15.99
N GLY A 211 -2.40 2.69 15.94
CA GLY A 211 -1.22 2.44 15.16
C GLY A 211 -1.62 1.93 13.79
N VAL A 212 -0.84 2.32 12.80
CA VAL A 212 -0.81 1.74 11.46
C VAL A 212 -1.04 0.22 11.52
N SER A 213 -1.99 -0.26 10.71
CA SER A 213 -2.43 -1.66 10.73
C SER A 213 -1.24 -2.62 10.54
N SER A 214 -1.36 -3.84 11.06
CA SER A 214 -0.34 -4.89 10.88
C SER A 214 0.01 -5.11 9.41
N GLU A 215 -0.99 -5.06 8.53
CA GLU A 215 -0.82 -5.18 7.08
C GLU A 215 -0.01 -4.01 6.52
N LEU A 216 -0.29 -2.78 6.96
CA LEU A 216 0.45 -1.60 6.53
C LEU A 216 1.94 -1.69 6.93
N LYS A 217 2.24 -2.12 8.15
CA LYS A 217 3.63 -2.36 8.59
C LYS A 217 4.31 -3.46 7.76
N GLN A 218 3.61 -4.55 7.50
CA GLN A 218 4.14 -5.68 6.73
C GLN A 218 4.45 -5.29 5.28
N VAL A 219 3.51 -4.61 4.62
CA VAL A 219 3.68 -4.11 3.25
C VAL A 219 4.82 -3.09 3.17
N ALA A 220 4.89 -2.16 4.13
CA ALA A 220 5.99 -1.22 4.18
C ALA A 220 7.34 -1.94 4.37
N SER A 221 7.42 -2.97 5.23
CA SER A 221 8.65 -3.76 5.40
C SER A 221 9.09 -4.41 4.08
N LEU A 222 8.15 -4.99 3.33
CA LEU A 222 8.44 -5.56 2.00
C LEU A 222 8.91 -4.51 0.99
N ILE A 223 8.29 -3.33 0.99
CA ILE A 223 8.68 -2.22 0.11
C ILE A 223 10.07 -1.70 0.50
N CYS A 224 10.37 -1.55 1.79
CA CYS A 224 11.67 -1.07 2.26
C CYS A 224 12.77 -2.14 2.10
N GLY A 225 12.41 -3.43 2.12
CA GLY A 225 13.34 -4.56 2.09
C GLY A 225 13.98 -4.84 3.45
N ASN A 226 13.19 -4.69 4.52
CA ASN A 226 13.55 -4.99 5.91
C ASN A 226 12.96 -6.35 6.32
#